data_AF-A0A0J1IJC5-F1
#
_entry.id   AF-A0A0J1IJC5-F1
#
_cell.length_a   1.000
_cell.length_b   1.000
_cell.length_c   1.000
_cell.angle_alpha   90.00
_cell.angle_beta   90.00
_cell.angle_gamma   90.00
#
_symmetry.space_group_name_H-M   'P 1'
#
loop_
_entity.id
_entity.type
_entity.pdbx_description
1 polymer ?
#
loop_
_entity_poly.entity_id
_entity_poly.type
_entity_poly.pdbx_seq_one_letter_code
_entity_poly.pdbx_strand_id
1 'polypeptide(L)'
;MKIYVIGDLHGCYDEFQRLLSKMEPNLQKDRLILLGDYLFVHAGVRPGVALEKQSEGDMLWIREEFYKYPNTLGKTVVFGHTPTVYLTQESRPVRLHNNIALDTGCVYDGWLSALEISEGTVTRIYQVQGNRSFAYPMAI
;
A
#
# COMPACT_ATOMS: atom_id res chain seq x y z
N MET A 1 -2.15 27.79 -0.19
CA MET A 1 -1.35 26.59 -0.45
C MET A 1 -2.32 25.43 -0.36
N LYS A 2 -2.51 24.73 -1.47
CA LYS A 2 -3.44 23.60 -1.58
C LYS A 2 -2.64 22.33 -1.86
N ILE A 3 -3.11 21.19 -1.34
CA ILE A 3 -2.51 19.88 -1.58
C ILE A 3 -3.52 19.08 -2.40
N TYR A 4 -3.08 18.63 -3.57
CA TYR A 4 -3.85 17.83 -4.50
C TYR A 4 -3.26 16.42 -4.51
N VAL A 5 -4.02 15.47 -4.00
CA VAL A 5 -3.66 14.05 -4.05
C VAL A 5 -4.32 13.46 -5.28
N ILE A 6 -3.49 12.99 -6.21
CA ILE A 6 -3.97 12.41 -7.46
C ILE A 6 -3.64 10.93 -7.42
N GLY A 7 -4.65 10.11 -7.66
CA GLY A 7 -4.51 8.66 -7.67
C GLY A 7 -3.53 8.19 -8.74
N ASP A 8 -3.18 6.90 -8.68
CA ASP A 8 -2.34 6.28 -9.70
C ASP A 8 -2.97 6.48 -11.10
N LEU A 9 -2.12 6.83 -12.05
CA LEU A 9 -2.51 7.33 -13.36
C LEU A 9 -2.74 6.23 -14.38
N HIS A 10 -2.26 5.01 -14.12
CA HIS A 10 -2.48 3.79 -14.92
C HIS A 10 -2.61 3.99 -16.44
N GLY A 11 -1.75 4.81 -17.06
CA GLY A 11 -1.77 5.05 -18.51
C GLY A 11 -2.90 5.96 -19.03
N CYS A 12 -3.78 6.48 -18.18
CA CYS A 12 -4.85 7.43 -18.52
C CYS A 12 -4.31 8.88 -18.65
N TYR A 13 -3.39 9.06 -19.60
CA TYR A 13 -2.64 10.30 -19.78
C TYR A 13 -3.54 11.47 -20.20
N ASP A 14 -4.48 11.24 -21.11
CA ASP A 14 -5.33 12.31 -21.65
C ASP A 14 -6.37 12.78 -20.62
N GLU A 15 -6.90 11.87 -19.80
CA GLU A 15 -7.79 12.16 -18.68
C GLU A 15 -7.07 12.91 -17.56
N PHE A 16 -5.80 12.58 -17.33
CA PHE A 16 -4.96 13.34 -16.41
C PHE A 16 -4.71 14.75 -16.90
N GLN A 17 -4.40 14.95 -18.19
CA GLN A 17 -4.26 16.29 -18.77
C GLN A 17 -5.57 17.09 -18.64
N ARG A 18 -6.72 16.45 -18.92
CA ARG A 18 -8.05 17.07 -18.76
C ARG A 18 -8.37 17.41 -17.30
N LEU A 19 -7.99 16.55 -16.35
CA LEU A 19 -8.17 16.78 -14.92
C LEU A 19 -7.31 17.96 -14.45
N LEU A 20 -6.06 18.08 -14.92
CA LEU A 20 -5.16 19.20 -14.61
C LEU A 20 -5.66 20.53 -15.17
N SER A 21 -6.13 20.57 -16.43
CA SER A 21 -6.72 21.79 -17.01
C SER A 21 -8.00 22.24 -16.30
N LYS A 22 -8.76 21.31 -15.72
CA LYS A 22 -9.99 21.61 -14.96
C LYS A 22 -9.70 22.12 -13.55
N MET A 23 -8.65 21.60 -12.91
CA MET A 23 -8.26 22.00 -11.54
C MET A 23 -7.48 23.30 -11.51
N GLU A 24 -6.84 23.68 -12.62
CA GLU A 24 -5.98 24.86 -12.77
C GLU A 24 -5.02 25.06 -11.58
N PRO A 25 -4.29 24.01 -11.13
CA PRO A 25 -3.45 24.12 -9.95
C PRO A 25 -2.30 25.10 -10.23
N ASN A 26 -2.03 26.00 -9.27
CA ASN A 26 -0.88 26.89 -9.37
C ASN A 26 0.39 26.10 -9.01
N LEU A 27 1.08 25.57 -10.02
CA LEU A 27 2.22 24.68 -9.85
C LEU A 27 3.42 25.32 -9.12
N GLN A 28 3.43 26.66 -8.99
CA GLN A 28 4.43 27.40 -8.23
C GLN A 28 4.07 27.52 -6.74
N LYS A 29 2.86 27.11 -6.31
CA LYS A 29 2.32 27.32 -4.96
C LYS A 29 1.62 26.11 -4.34
N ASP A 30 1.10 25.19 -5.14
CA ASP A 30 0.34 24.01 -4.71
C ASP A 30 1.18 22.71 -4.89
N ARG A 31 0.85 21.64 -4.15
CA ARG A 31 1.56 20.35 -4.21
C ARG A 31 0.70 19.25 -4.83
N LEU A 32 1.31 18.41 -5.67
CA LEU A 32 0.71 17.22 -6.30
C LEU A 32 1.43 15.95 -5.80
N ILE A 33 0.69 14.97 -5.26
CA ILE A 33 1.23 13.66 -4.87
C ILE A 33 0.78 12.60 -5.87
N LEU A 34 1.76 11.93 -6.47
CA LEU A 34 1.64 10.78 -7.40
C LEU A 34 2.61 9.70 -6.89
N LEU A 35 2.10 8.55 -6.48
CA LEU A 35 2.93 7.54 -5.82
C LEU A 35 3.57 6.63 -6.89
N GLY A 36 4.73 7.04 -7.40
CA GLY A 36 5.59 6.27 -8.32
C GLY A 36 6.57 5.36 -7.57
N ASP A 37 6.89 4.21 -8.16
CA ASP A 37 7.55 3.01 -7.58
C ASP A 37 6.80 2.27 -6.46
N TYR A 38 5.91 2.94 -5.73
CA TYR A 38 5.11 2.31 -4.68
C TYR A 38 3.63 2.25 -5.05
N LEU A 39 3.02 1.08 -4.89
CA LEU A 39 1.57 0.88 -4.95
C LEU A 39 1.06 0.58 -3.53
N PHE A 40 0.13 1.39 -3.03
CA PHE A 40 -0.48 1.20 -1.72
C PHE A 40 -1.87 0.59 -1.90
N VAL A 41 -2.09 -0.62 -1.39
CA VAL A 41 -3.36 -1.36 -1.49
C VAL A 41 -3.71 -1.98 -0.15
N HIS A 42 -4.99 -2.30 0.07
CA HIS A 42 -5.42 -2.86 1.35
C HIS A 42 -4.83 -4.25 1.58
N ALA A 43 -5.00 -5.19 0.65
CA ALA A 43 -4.58 -6.58 0.80
C ALA A 43 -3.46 -7.00 -0.15
N GLY A 44 -3.53 -6.67 -1.43
CA GLY A 44 -2.52 -7.09 -2.40
C GLY A 44 -2.93 -6.92 -3.85
N VAL A 45 -2.20 -7.58 -4.75
CA VAL A 45 -2.51 -7.64 -6.19
C VAL A 45 -2.31 -9.06 -6.70
N ARG A 46 -3.10 -9.49 -7.67
CA ARG A 46 -2.95 -10.80 -8.31
C ARG A 46 -1.69 -10.84 -9.19
N PRO A 47 -0.70 -11.71 -8.93
CA PRO A 47 0.47 -11.84 -9.77
C PRO A 47 0.10 -12.25 -11.20
N GLY A 48 0.83 -11.72 -12.19
CA GLY A 48 0.59 -11.97 -13.62
C GLY A 48 -0.56 -11.16 -14.23
N VAL A 49 -1.32 -10.41 -13.42
CA VAL A 49 -2.41 -9.57 -13.90
C VAL A 49 -1.94 -8.11 -13.95
N ALA A 50 -2.15 -7.46 -15.09
CA ALA A 50 -1.83 -6.05 -15.27
C ALA A 50 -2.63 -5.18 -14.28
N LEU A 51 -2.09 -4.03 -13.90
CA LEU A 51 -2.62 -3.23 -12.80
C LEU A 51 -4.04 -2.73 -13.09
N GLU A 52 -4.32 -2.31 -14.32
CA GLU A 52 -5.63 -1.90 -14.81
C GLU A 52 -6.64 -3.05 -14.91
N LYS A 53 -6.19 -4.30 -14.74
CA LYS A 53 -7.03 -5.51 -14.75
C LYS A 53 -7.15 -6.17 -13.36
N GLN A 54 -6.58 -5.57 -12.33
CA GLN A 54 -6.72 -6.05 -10.95
C GLN A 54 -8.18 -5.96 -10.53
N SER A 55 -8.68 -7.00 -9.86
CA SER A 55 -10.03 -6.98 -9.32
C SER A 55 -10.06 -6.24 -7.98
N GLU A 56 -11.14 -5.50 -7.71
CA GLU A 56 -11.37 -4.90 -6.38
C GLU A 56 -11.34 -5.97 -5.28
N GLY A 57 -11.91 -7.15 -5.54
CA GLY A 57 -11.89 -8.29 -4.63
C GLY A 57 -10.47 -8.71 -4.25
N ASP A 58 -9.56 -8.79 -5.22
CA ASP A 58 -8.16 -9.10 -4.94
C ASP A 58 -7.51 -7.96 -4.13
N MET A 59 -7.72 -6.71 -4.52
CA MET A 59 -7.12 -5.55 -3.82
C MET A 59 -7.56 -5.42 -2.36
N LEU A 60 -8.74 -5.96 -2.01
CA LEU A 60 -9.32 -5.93 -0.66
C LEU A 60 -9.15 -7.23 0.13
N TRP A 61 -8.99 -8.39 -0.51
CA TRP A 61 -9.12 -9.69 0.19
C TRP A 61 -8.12 -10.77 -0.22
N ILE A 62 -7.23 -10.54 -1.20
CA ILE A 62 -6.24 -11.54 -1.61
C ILE A 62 -5.28 -11.85 -0.45
N ARG A 63 -4.87 -13.12 -0.31
CA ARG A 63 -3.99 -13.58 0.75
C ARG A 63 -2.82 -14.35 0.16
N GLU A 64 -2.83 -15.67 0.31
CA GLU A 64 -1.74 -16.57 -0.05
C GLU A 64 -1.34 -16.45 -1.52
N GLU A 65 -2.31 -16.19 -2.39
CA GLU A 65 -2.11 -16.03 -3.83
C GLU A 65 -1.25 -14.82 -4.16
N PHE A 66 -1.15 -13.84 -3.26
CA PHE A 66 -0.31 -12.66 -3.40
C PHE A 66 0.97 -12.78 -2.58
N TYR A 67 0.88 -12.90 -1.25
CA TYR A 67 2.06 -12.70 -0.39
C TYR A 67 3.11 -13.82 -0.50
N LYS A 68 2.75 -15.01 -1.01
CA LYS A 68 3.71 -16.11 -1.24
C LYS A 68 4.59 -15.90 -2.48
N TYR A 69 4.27 -14.93 -3.35
CA TYR A 69 4.94 -14.74 -4.64
C TYR A 69 5.35 -13.27 -4.86
N PRO A 70 6.35 -13.00 -5.72
CA PRO A 70 6.62 -11.63 -6.16
C PRO A 70 5.44 -11.07 -6.96
N ASN A 71 5.17 -9.77 -6.83
CA ASN A 71 4.26 -9.10 -7.76
C ASN A 71 4.93 -8.90 -9.12
N THR A 72 4.13 -8.78 -10.17
CA THR A 72 4.60 -8.64 -11.56
C THR A 72 4.44 -7.24 -12.13
N LEU A 73 4.16 -6.24 -11.30
CA LEU A 73 3.81 -4.88 -11.73
C LEU A 73 5.04 -3.98 -11.91
N GLY A 74 6.24 -4.47 -11.55
CA GLY A 74 7.44 -3.64 -11.51
C GLY A 74 7.38 -2.54 -10.44
N LYS A 75 6.52 -2.70 -9.43
CA LYS A 75 6.32 -1.76 -8.31
C LYS A 75 6.61 -2.44 -6.98
N THR A 76 6.92 -1.65 -5.96
CA THR A 76 6.87 -2.08 -4.56
C THR A 76 5.43 -1.99 -4.06
N VAL A 77 4.79 -3.13 -3.78
CA VAL A 77 3.42 -3.11 -3.24
C VAL A 77 3.47 -3.06 -1.72
N VAL A 78 2.96 -1.98 -1.13
CA VAL A 78 2.79 -1.83 0.33
C VAL A 78 1.36 -2.21 0.68
N PHE A 79 1.20 -3.18 1.56
CA PHE A 79 -0.09 -3.79 1.85
C PHE A 79 -0.29 -4.08 3.33
N GLY A 80 -1.54 -4.26 3.73
CA GLY A 80 -1.96 -4.70 5.06
C GLY A 80 -2.82 -5.94 4.97
N HIS A 81 -3.98 -5.93 5.64
CA HIS A 81 -5.02 -6.97 5.62
C HIS A 81 -4.65 -8.30 6.30
N THR A 82 -3.48 -8.86 5.98
CA THR A 82 -2.93 -10.04 6.63
C THR A 82 -1.85 -9.62 7.61
N PRO A 83 -2.10 -9.72 8.93
CA PRO A 83 -1.10 -9.40 9.93
C PRO A 83 0.21 -10.15 9.72
N THR A 84 1.34 -9.45 9.91
CA THR A 84 2.68 -10.01 9.64
C THR A 84 3.04 -11.23 10.49
N VAL A 85 2.40 -11.42 11.64
CA VAL A 85 2.53 -12.65 12.44
C VAL A 85 2.10 -13.90 11.67
N TYR A 86 1.12 -13.81 10.76
CA TYR A 86 0.72 -14.93 9.90
C TYR A 86 1.65 -15.14 8.71
N LEU A 87 2.48 -14.15 8.38
CA LEU A 87 3.43 -14.20 7.27
C LEU A 87 4.80 -14.72 7.73
N THR A 88 5.29 -14.23 8.88
CA THR A 88 6.65 -14.49 9.36
C THR A 88 6.75 -14.76 10.86
N GLN A 89 5.64 -14.91 11.60
CA GLN A 89 5.60 -15.08 13.06
C GLN A 89 6.13 -13.89 13.86
N GLU A 90 6.36 -12.74 13.22
CA GLU A 90 6.86 -11.53 13.84
C GLU A 90 5.90 -10.36 13.63
N SER A 91 5.61 -9.60 14.69
CA SER A 91 4.74 -8.41 14.64
C SER A 91 5.55 -7.15 14.30
N ARG A 92 6.14 -7.12 13.09
CA ARG A 92 6.85 -5.95 12.53
C ARG A 92 6.63 -5.83 11.02
N PRO A 93 6.85 -4.65 10.41
CA PRO A 93 6.77 -4.54 8.95
C PRO A 93 7.82 -5.43 8.30
N VAL A 94 7.45 -6.13 7.24
CA VAL A 94 8.32 -7.10 6.59
C VAL A 94 8.31 -6.95 5.08
N ARG A 95 9.49 -7.05 4.47
CA ARG A 95 9.62 -7.13 3.01
C ARG A 95 9.50 -8.59 2.58
N LEU A 96 8.52 -8.87 1.74
CA LEU A 96 8.31 -10.17 1.10
C LEU A 96 8.51 -9.98 -0.40
N HIS A 97 9.61 -10.51 -0.95
CA HIS A 97 9.96 -10.28 -2.35
C HIS A 97 10.08 -8.76 -2.66
N ASN A 98 9.31 -8.27 -3.63
CA ASN A 98 9.12 -6.85 -3.97
C ASN A 98 7.86 -6.24 -3.32
N ASN A 99 7.34 -6.81 -2.23
CA ASN A 99 6.21 -6.29 -1.47
C ASN A 99 6.63 -5.93 -0.04
N ILE A 100 5.89 -5.02 0.61
CA ILE A 100 6.08 -4.66 2.02
C ILE A 100 4.75 -4.83 2.76
N ALA A 101 4.71 -5.77 3.70
CA ALA A 101 3.59 -5.93 4.61
C ALA A 101 3.75 -4.96 5.79
N LEU A 102 2.73 -4.14 6.05
CA LEU A 102 2.73 -3.09 7.06
C LEU A 102 1.70 -3.34 8.19
N ASP A 103 0.74 -4.24 7.97
CA ASP A 103 -0.21 -4.64 9.01
C ASP A 103 0.48 -5.51 10.05
N THR A 104 0.78 -4.90 11.19
CA THR A 104 1.49 -5.52 12.30
C THR A 104 0.53 -5.96 13.41
N GLY A 105 -0.78 -6.02 13.11
CA GLY A 105 -1.78 -6.54 14.02
C GLY A 105 -2.09 -5.63 15.20
N CYS A 106 -2.17 -4.30 14.99
CA CYS A 106 -2.51 -3.31 16.04
C CYS A 106 -3.73 -3.71 16.87
N VAL A 107 -4.75 -4.30 16.23
CA VAL A 107 -6.00 -4.72 16.89
C VAL A 107 -5.88 -6.03 17.68
N TYR A 108 -4.71 -6.71 17.61
CA TYR A 108 -4.41 -8.01 18.21
C TYR A 108 -3.17 -7.95 19.11
N ASP A 109 -3.04 -6.87 19.90
CA ASP A 109 -1.90 -6.59 20.78
C ASP A 109 -0.55 -6.39 20.08
N GLY A 110 -0.57 -6.29 18.75
CA GLY A 110 0.58 -5.90 17.95
C GLY A 110 0.77 -4.39 17.88
N TRP A 111 1.21 -3.90 16.73
CA TRP A 111 1.58 -2.50 16.54
C TRP A 111 0.73 -1.80 15.49
N LEU A 112 0.52 -0.51 15.66
CA LEU A 112 0.20 0.38 14.55
C LEU A 112 1.53 0.84 13.94
N SER A 113 1.75 0.52 12.67
CA SER A 113 3.04 0.76 12.00
C SER A 113 2.91 1.77 10.86
N ALA A 114 3.95 2.58 10.68
CA ALA A 114 4.10 3.50 9.56
C ALA A 114 5.51 3.44 8.98
N LEU A 115 5.64 3.67 7.68
CA LEU A 115 6.92 3.76 6.98
C LEU A 115 7.22 5.22 6.64
N GLU A 116 8.45 5.65 6.89
CA GLU A 116 9.02 6.84 6.27
C GLU A 116 9.67 6.39 4.95
N ILE A 117 9.28 7.02 3.85
CA ILE A 117 9.89 6.79 2.53
C ILE A 117 10.52 8.09 2.08
N SER A 118 11.83 8.08 1.85
CA SER A 118 12.59 9.20 1.31
C SER A 118 13.47 8.71 0.16
N GLU A 119 13.51 9.48 -0.91
CA GLU A 119 14.30 9.15 -2.12
C GLU A 119 14.02 7.73 -2.65
N GLY A 120 12.74 7.31 -2.60
CA GLY A 120 12.30 5.99 -3.08
C GLY A 120 12.67 4.82 -2.16
N THR A 121 13.29 5.07 -1.01
CA THR A 121 13.70 4.02 -0.06
C THR A 121 12.99 4.18 1.28
N VAL A 122 12.72 3.06 1.96
CA VAL A 122 12.23 3.09 3.34
C VAL A 122 13.39 3.52 4.23
N THR A 123 13.28 4.69 4.84
CA THR A 123 14.32 5.28 5.70
C THR A 123 14.08 5.02 7.17
N ARG A 124 12.81 4.93 7.60
CA ARG A 124 12.43 4.68 8.99
C ARG A 124 11.13 3.90 9.11
N ILE A 125 10.98 3.26 10.27
CA ILE A 125 9.75 2.60 10.69
C ILE A 125 9.33 3.22 12.02
N TYR A 126 8.07 3.60 12.12
CA TYR A 126 7.44 4.06 13.35
C TYR A 126 6.43 3.03 13.82
N GLN A 127 6.42 2.74 15.12
CA GLN A 127 5.46 1.81 15.71
C GLN A 127 4.93 2.36 17.03
N VAL A 128 3.63 2.20 17.26
CA VAL A 128 2.97 2.45 18.55
C VAL A 128 2.18 1.21 18.91
N GLN A 129 2.28 0.76 20.16
CA GLN A 129 1.58 -0.44 20.61
C GLN A 129 0.06 -0.21 20.58
N GLY A 130 -0.67 -1.22 20.12
CA GLY A 130 -2.14 -1.21 20.14
C GLY A 130 -2.67 -1.21 21.58
N ASN A 131 -3.65 -0.34 21.86
CA ASN A 131 -4.30 -0.23 23.18
C ASN A 131 -5.72 -0.82 23.17
N ARG A 132 -6.08 -1.59 22.14
CA ARG A 132 -7.38 -2.26 21.99
C ARG A 132 -7.15 -3.66 21.46
N SER A 133 -7.60 -4.65 22.21
CA SER A 133 -7.41 -6.07 21.89
C SER A 133 -8.75 -6.68 21.47
N PHE A 134 -8.81 -7.21 20.27
CA PHE A 134 -9.82 -8.18 19.87
C PHE A 134 -9.19 -9.58 19.93
N ALA A 135 -9.97 -10.61 20.22
CA ALA A 135 -9.49 -11.98 20.10
C ALA A 135 -9.09 -12.23 18.63
N TYR A 136 -7.94 -12.89 18.40
CA TYR A 136 -7.51 -13.29 17.06
C TYR A 136 -8.64 -14.07 16.36
N PRO A 137 -9.08 -13.69 15.16
CA PRO A 137 -10.06 -14.46 14.43
C PRO A 137 -9.44 -15.82 14.08
N MET A 138 -10.04 -16.90 14.60
CA MET A 138 -9.66 -18.30 14.38
C MET A 138 -9.90 -18.79 12.94
N ALA A 139 -10.01 -17.90 11.95
CA ALA A 139 -10.32 -18.24 10.57
C ALA A 139 -9.21 -17.72 9.65
N ILE A 140 -8.39 -18.67 9.22
CA ILE A 140 -7.46 -18.56 8.08
C ILE A 140 -8.24 -18.94 6.82
#